data_AF-A0A7S2XMZ5-F1
#
_entry.id   AF-A0A7S2XMZ5-F1
#
_cell.length_a   1.000
_cell.length_b   1.000
_cell.length_c   1.000
_cell.angle_alpha   90.00
_cell.angle_beta   90.00
_cell.angle_gamma   90.00
#
_symmetry.space_group_name_H-M   'P 1'
#
loop_
_entity.id
_entity.type
_entity.pdbx_description
1 polymer ?
#
loop_
_entity_poly.entity_id
_entity_poly.type
_entity_poly.pdbx_seq_one_letter_code
_entity_poly.pdbx_strand_id
1 'polypeptide(L)'
;GTFDGMHYGHRKLLTLAVSSVDPFTGKLLVGVTADEMLTHKTFSELIPPLKERMAGVLDFLSSLAPGMKNRIKVVPIHDAYGPPGSPENNDFDSLVLSHETLATGVLLNEHRQNVLGI
;
A
#
# COMPACT_ATOMS: atom_id res chain seq x y z
N GLY A 1 2.29 2.66 1.71
CA GLY A 1 3.64 2.76 2.32
C GLY A 1 4.56 3.56 1.42
N THR A 2 5.71 4.03 1.93
CA THR A 2 6.68 4.77 1.10
C THR A 2 7.44 3.85 0.15
N PHE A 3 7.90 2.67 0.61
CA PHE A 3 8.68 1.73 -0.20
C PHE A 3 10.00 2.31 -0.74
N ASP A 4 10.70 3.09 0.07
CA ASP A 4 12.05 3.60 -0.18
C ASP A 4 13.10 2.49 -0.07
N GLY A 5 13.82 2.23 -1.17
CA GLY A 5 14.94 1.27 -1.20
C GLY A 5 14.55 -0.21 -1.06
N MET A 6 13.26 -0.58 -1.21
CA MET A 6 12.74 -1.96 -1.22
C MET A 6 13.46 -2.92 -0.26
N HIS A 7 13.66 -2.52 0.99
CA HIS A 7 14.42 -3.30 1.98
C HIS A 7 13.63 -4.51 2.53
N TYR A 8 14.25 -5.27 3.43
CA TYR A 8 13.70 -6.54 3.93
C TYR A 8 12.32 -6.40 4.61
N GLY A 9 12.11 -5.34 5.40
CA GLY A 9 10.80 -5.02 5.99
C GLY A 9 9.67 -4.91 4.95
N HIS A 10 9.89 -4.16 3.87
CA HIS A 10 8.93 -4.04 2.77
C HIS A 10 8.65 -5.40 2.12
N ARG A 11 9.68 -6.19 1.84
CA ARG A 11 9.53 -7.51 1.23
C ARG A 11 8.70 -8.45 2.11
N LYS A 12 8.95 -8.47 3.43
CA LYS A 12 8.13 -9.23 4.38
C LYS A 12 6.66 -8.81 4.36
N LEU A 13 6.39 -7.51 4.41
CA LEU A 13 5.02 -6.99 4.39
C LEU A 13 4.29 -7.37 3.09
N LEU A 14 4.96 -7.20 1.94
CA LEU A 14 4.40 -7.56 0.64
C LEU A 14 4.20 -9.07 0.50
N THR A 15 5.11 -9.89 1.04
CA THR A 15 4.93 -11.34 1.09
C THR A 15 3.72 -11.73 1.93
N LEU A 16 3.56 -11.14 3.12
CA LEU A 16 2.36 -11.36 3.94
C LEU A 16 1.10 -10.97 3.17
N ALA A 17 1.08 -9.80 2.53
CA ALA A 17 -0.07 -9.32 1.77
C ALA A 17 -0.46 -10.27 0.63
N VAL A 18 0.52 -10.81 -0.10
CA VAL A 18 0.30 -11.82 -1.15
C VAL A 18 -0.18 -13.15 -0.56
N SER A 19 0.32 -13.58 0.61
CA SER A 19 -0.13 -14.82 1.24
C SER A 19 -1.52 -14.72 1.87
N SER A 20 -2.03 -13.51 2.11
CA SER A 20 -3.35 -13.26 2.70
C SER A 20 -4.49 -13.15 1.68
N VAL A 21 -4.18 -13.12 0.38
CA VAL A 21 -5.20 -13.01 -0.69
C VAL A 21 -5.58 -14.38 -1.23
N ASP A 22 -6.87 -14.53 -1.57
CA ASP A 22 -7.36 -15.76 -2.21
C ASP A 22 -6.58 -16.04 -3.52
N PRO A 23 -6.03 -17.26 -3.68
CA PRO A 23 -5.11 -17.54 -4.78
C PRO A 23 -5.78 -17.53 -6.16
N PHE A 24 -7.10 -17.65 -6.27
CA PHE A 24 -7.81 -17.74 -7.55
C PHE A 24 -8.58 -16.46 -7.89
N THR A 25 -9.20 -15.83 -6.88
CA THR A 25 -10.15 -14.73 -7.05
C THR A 25 -9.70 -13.44 -6.39
N GLY A 26 -8.81 -13.52 -5.40
CA GLY A 26 -8.35 -12.38 -4.62
C GLY A 26 -7.66 -11.30 -5.45
N LYS A 27 -7.83 -10.05 -5.05
CA LYS A 27 -7.16 -8.89 -5.67
C LYS A 27 -6.30 -8.22 -4.62
N LEU A 28 -5.15 -7.70 -5.04
CA LEU A 28 -4.25 -6.97 -4.16
C LEU A 28 -4.04 -5.57 -4.72
N LEU A 29 -4.31 -4.56 -3.89
CA LEU A 29 -3.95 -3.18 -4.17
C LEU A 29 -2.83 -2.76 -3.22
N VAL A 30 -1.72 -2.26 -3.78
CA VAL A 30 -0.61 -1.71 -3.01
C VAL A 30 -0.52 -0.21 -3.26
N GLY A 31 -0.73 0.55 -2.19
CA GLY A 31 -0.61 1.99 -2.22
C GLY A 31 0.81 2.48 -1.95
N VAL A 32 1.35 3.30 -2.83
CA VAL A 32 2.68 3.90 -2.74
C VAL A 32 2.52 5.40 -2.49
N THR A 33 3.06 5.88 -1.37
CA THR A 33 2.93 7.29 -0.96
C THR A 33 3.53 8.23 -2.01
N ALA A 34 2.79 9.25 -2.44
CA ALA A 34 3.23 10.21 -3.45
C ALA A 34 4.35 11.13 -2.92
N ASP A 35 5.17 11.68 -3.83
CA ASP A 35 6.40 12.41 -3.46
C ASP A 35 6.10 13.67 -2.63
N GLU A 36 5.00 14.37 -2.93
CA GLU A 36 4.54 15.56 -2.21
C GLU A 36 4.25 15.30 -0.73
N MET A 37 3.89 14.06 -0.36
CA MET A 37 3.62 13.67 1.02
C MET A 37 4.88 13.36 1.82
N LEU A 38 6.05 13.28 1.16
CA LEU A 38 7.32 12.87 1.77
C LEU A 38 8.21 14.06 2.13
N THR A 39 7.80 15.28 1.80
CA THR A 39 8.55 16.53 1.99
C THR A 39 8.97 16.80 3.43
N HIS A 40 8.25 16.25 4.42
CA HIS A 40 8.56 16.39 5.83
C HIS A 40 9.41 15.25 6.42
N LYS A 41 9.74 14.20 5.65
CA LYS A 41 10.60 13.12 6.13
C LYS A 41 12.06 13.57 6.20
N THR A 42 12.75 13.14 7.24
CA THR A 42 14.21 13.25 7.31
C THR A 42 14.83 12.51 6.13
N PHE A 43 15.77 13.15 5.43
CA PHE A 43 16.41 12.63 4.22
C PHE A 43 15.46 12.38 3.05
N SER A 44 14.40 13.19 2.92
CA SER A 44 13.46 13.12 1.79
C SER A 44 14.16 13.16 0.42
N GLU A 45 15.30 13.84 0.33
CA GLU A 45 16.17 13.95 -0.84
C GLU A 45 16.86 12.64 -1.25
N LEU A 46 16.95 11.66 -0.35
CA LEU A 46 17.47 10.32 -0.63
C LEU A 46 16.38 9.34 -1.05
N ILE A 47 15.10 9.72 -0.96
CA ILE A 47 13.99 8.85 -1.33
C ILE A 47 13.86 8.84 -2.87
N PRO A 48 13.85 7.65 -3.51
CA PRO A 48 13.65 7.56 -4.95
C PRO A 48 12.29 8.15 -5.38
N PRO A 49 12.18 8.70 -6.60
CA PRO A 49 10.91 9.21 -7.12
C PRO A 49 9.79 8.15 -7.09
N LEU A 50 8.54 8.60 -6.97
CA LEU A 50 7.35 7.75 -6.92
C LEU A 50 7.34 6.65 -7.97
N LYS A 51 7.69 6.98 -9.21
CA LYS A 51 7.71 6.03 -10.33
C LYS A 51 8.69 4.87 -10.08
N GLU A 52 9.86 5.15 -9.54
CA GLU A 52 10.87 4.12 -9.24
C GLU A 52 10.43 3.24 -8.07
N ARG A 53 9.83 3.82 -7.02
CA ARG A 53 9.29 3.07 -5.89
C ARG A 53 8.15 2.15 -6.30
N MET A 54 7.23 2.64 -7.15
CA MET A 54 6.16 1.83 -7.72
C MET A 54 6.70 0.69 -8.59
N ALA A 55 7.72 0.95 -9.42
CA ALA A 55 8.36 -0.08 -10.22
C ALA A 55 9.00 -1.16 -9.34
N GLY A 56 9.74 -0.78 -8.30
CA GLY A 56 10.34 -1.74 -7.37
C GLY A 56 9.31 -2.62 -6.66
N VAL A 57 8.15 -2.08 -6.28
CA VAL A 57 7.03 -2.86 -5.72
C VAL A 57 6.50 -3.85 -6.76
N LEU A 58 6.25 -3.39 -7.98
CA LEU A 58 5.70 -4.21 -9.06
C LEU A 58 6.65 -5.34 -9.46
N ASP A 59 7.95 -5.06 -9.54
CA ASP A 59 8.98 -6.04 -9.88
C ASP A 59 9.09 -7.12 -8.80
N PHE A 60 9.12 -6.71 -7.53
CA PHE A 60 9.14 -7.66 -6.42
C PHE A 60 7.89 -8.55 -6.43
N LEU A 61 6.69 -7.97 -6.55
CA LEU A 61 5.44 -8.74 -6.57
C LEU A 61 5.32 -9.67 -7.79
N SER A 62 5.79 -9.22 -8.95
CA SER A 62 5.76 -10.03 -10.18
C SER A 62 6.66 -11.25 -10.09
N SER A 63 7.80 -11.13 -9.41
CA SER A 63 8.69 -12.27 -9.15
C SER A 63 8.16 -13.19 -8.05
N LEU A 64 7.52 -12.63 -7.02
CA LEU A 64 7.00 -13.39 -5.88
C LEU A 64 5.75 -14.21 -6.22
N ALA A 65 4.81 -13.65 -6.99
CA ALA A 65 3.52 -14.28 -7.30
C ALA A 65 3.11 -14.06 -8.77
N PRO A 66 3.80 -14.71 -9.72
CA PRO A 66 3.54 -14.52 -11.16
C PRO A 66 2.09 -14.83 -11.57
N GLY A 67 1.45 -15.81 -10.92
CA GLY A 67 0.04 -16.16 -11.15
C GLY A 67 -0.98 -15.11 -10.69
N MET A 68 -0.55 -14.11 -9.92
CA MET A 68 -1.40 -13.00 -9.44
C MET A 68 -1.21 -11.71 -10.23
N LYS A 69 -0.27 -11.65 -11.18
CA LYS A 69 0.17 -10.41 -11.85
C LYS A 69 -0.99 -9.54 -12.37
N ASN A 70 -2.01 -10.15 -12.96
CA ASN A 70 -3.17 -9.42 -13.53
C ASN A 70 -4.20 -8.95 -12.48
N ARG A 71 -4.04 -9.33 -11.21
CA ARG A 71 -4.90 -9.00 -10.07
C ARG A 71 -4.21 -8.10 -9.04
N ILE A 72 -2.96 -7.72 -9.31
CA ILE A 72 -2.20 -6.79 -8.49
C ILE A 72 -2.27 -5.41 -9.13
N LYS A 73 -2.64 -4.39 -8.34
CA LYS A 73 -2.57 -2.99 -8.73
C LYS A 73 -1.63 -2.25 -7.79
N VAL A 74 -0.72 -1.47 -8.36
CA VAL A 74 0.13 -0.54 -7.62
C VAL A 74 -0.35 0.87 -7.97
N VAL A 75 -0.77 1.64 -6.96
CA VAL A 75 -1.36 2.97 -7.15
C VAL A 75 -0.66 4.00 -6.28
N PRO A 76 -0.57 5.26 -6.72
CA PRO A 76 -0.13 6.32 -5.84
C PRO A 76 -1.18 6.62 -4.77
N ILE A 77 -0.73 7.05 -3.59
CA ILE A 77 -1.58 7.58 -2.53
C ILE A 77 -1.16 9.03 -2.26
N HIS A 78 -2.14 9.93 -2.30
CA HIS A 78 -1.94 11.39 -2.16
C HIS A 78 -2.52 11.94 -0.84
N ASP A 79 -3.03 11.09 0.04
CA ASP A 79 -3.62 11.43 1.33
C ASP A 79 -3.35 10.35 2.38
N ALA A 80 -3.75 10.56 3.63
CA ALA A 80 -3.43 9.64 4.74
C ALA A 80 -4.11 8.27 4.65
N TYR A 81 -5.21 8.15 3.91
CA TYR A 81 -6.10 6.99 3.92
C TYR A 81 -6.11 6.23 2.60
N GLY A 82 -5.83 6.91 1.49
CA GLY A 82 -5.86 6.35 0.14
C GLY A 82 -7.22 5.76 -0.21
N PRO A 83 -7.27 4.83 -1.19
CA PRO A 83 -8.53 4.26 -1.66
C PRO A 83 -9.45 3.74 -0.55
N PRO A 84 -8.98 2.98 0.48
CA PRO A 84 -9.83 2.46 1.55
C PRO A 84 -10.62 3.52 2.34
N GLY A 85 -10.17 4.78 2.34
CA GLY A 85 -10.87 5.91 3.00
C GLY A 85 -11.68 6.79 2.06
N SER A 86 -11.82 6.41 0.79
CA SER A 86 -12.59 7.15 -0.22
C SER A 86 -14.05 6.66 -0.30
N PRO A 87 -15.04 7.51 -0.62
CA PRO A 87 -16.44 7.07 -0.77
C PRO A 87 -16.65 6.16 -1.99
N GLU A 88 -15.81 6.25 -3.02
CA GLU A 88 -16.00 5.55 -4.29
C GLU A 88 -15.26 4.19 -4.37
N ASN A 89 -14.21 4.00 -3.57
CA ASN A 89 -13.31 2.86 -3.70
C ASN A 89 -12.89 2.31 -2.33
N ASN A 90 -13.87 1.96 -1.48
CA ASN A 90 -13.65 1.51 -0.10
C ASN A 90 -14.00 0.03 0.16
N ASP A 91 -14.28 -0.73 -0.90
CA ASP A 91 -14.61 -2.15 -0.83
C ASP A 91 -13.34 -3.00 -0.70
N PHE A 92 -12.92 -3.21 0.55
CA PHE A 92 -11.73 -4.01 0.90
C PHE A 92 -12.04 -4.95 2.06
N ASP A 93 -11.73 -6.24 1.89
CA ASP A 93 -11.92 -7.25 2.93
C ASP A 93 -10.90 -7.15 4.07
N SER A 94 -9.70 -6.62 3.78
CA SER A 94 -8.59 -6.64 4.71
C SER A 94 -7.56 -5.55 4.41
N LEU A 95 -6.90 -5.07 5.45
CA LEU A 95 -5.82 -4.10 5.39
C LEU A 95 -4.57 -4.69 6.02
N VAL A 96 -3.49 -4.79 5.25
CA VAL A 96 -2.21 -5.35 5.71
C VAL A 96 -1.26 -4.20 6.06
N LEU A 97 -0.83 -4.15 7.32
CA LEU A 97 -0.07 -3.04 7.88
C LEU A 97 1.24 -3.52 8.52
N SER A 98 2.25 -2.66 8.50
CA SER A 98 3.39 -2.80 9.41
C SER A 98 3.05 -2.19 10.77
N HIS A 99 3.92 -2.39 11.75
CA HIS A 99 3.81 -1.70 13.05
C HIS A 99 3.85 -0.17 12.89
N GLU A 100 4.62 0.34 11.92
CA GLU A 100 4.75 1.79 11.66
C GLU A 100 3.44 2.40 11.12
N THR A 101 2.66 1.62 10.36
CA THR A 101 1.40 2.10 9.74
C THR A 101 0.16 1.74 10.54
N LEU A 102 0.30 1.05 11.68
CA LEU A 102 -0.83 0.58 12.49
C LEU A 102 -1.71 1.73 13.00
N ALA A 103 -1.09 2.80 13.53
CA ALA A 103 -1.83 3.96 14.04
C ALA A 103 -2.71 4.61 12.95
N THR A 104 -2.18 4.78 11.73
CA THR A 104 -2.95 5.28 10.59
C THR A 104 -4.09 4.33 10.19
N GLY A 105 -3.89 3.02 10.30
CA GLY A 105 -4.94 2.03 10.07
C GLY A 105 -6.11 2.14 11.05
N VAL A 106 -5.82 2.42 12.32
CA VAL A 106 -6.86 2.69 13.34
C VAL A 106 -7.66 3.94 12.97
N LEU A 107 -6.98 5.04 12.65
CA LEU A 107 -7.62 6.29 12.23
C LEU A 107 -8.46 6.12 10.95
N LEU A 108 -8.01 5.29 10.01
CA LEU A 108 -8.78 4.94 8.82
C LEU A 108 -10.09 4.24 9.18
N ASN A 109 -10.07 3.28 10.11
CA ASN A 109 -11.31 2.62 10.54
C ASN A 109 -12.27 3.60 11.23
N GLU A 110 -11.76 4.50 12.06
CA GLU A 110 -12.57 5.57 12.66
C GLU A 110 -13.16 6.49 11.59
N HIS A 111 -12.38 6.86 10.57
CA HIS A 111 -12.84 7.67 9.44
C HIS A 111 -13.93 6.95 8.65
N ARG A 112 -13.77 5.66 8.37
CA ARG A 112 -14.77 4.84 7.67
C ARG A 112 -16.11 4.82 8.43
N GLN A 113 -16.07 4.64 9.75
CA GLN A 113 -17.28 4.62 10.58
C GLN A 113 -17.92 6.01 10.70
N ASN A 114 -17.14 7.03 11.03
CA ASN A 114 -17.67 8.34 11.42
C ASN A 114 -17.96 9.26 10.23
N VAL A 115 -17.24 9.09 9.12
CA VAL A 115 -17.33 9.98 7.94
C VAL A 115 -18.00 9.28 6.77
N LEU A 116 -17.66 8.02 6.50
CA LEU A 116 -18.24 7.27 5.38
C LEU A 116 -19.50 6.47 5.76
N GLY A 117 -19.69 6.18 7.05
CA GLY A 117 -20.83 5.40 7.54
C GLY A 117 -20.78 3.92 7.14
N ILE A 118 -19.57 3.36 6.96
CA ILE A 118 -19.33 1.96 6.57
C ILE A 118 -18.49 1.19 7.58
#